data_AF-A0A522VZ34-F1
#
_entry.id   AF-A0A522VZ34-F1
#
_cell.length_a   1.000
_cell.length_b   1.000
_cell.length_c   1.000
_cell.angle_alpha   90.00
_cell.angle_beta   90.00
_cell.angle_gamma   90.00
#
_symmetry.space_group_name_H-M   'P 1'
#
loop_
_entity.id
_entity.type
_entity.pdbx_description
1 polymer ?
#
loop_
_entity_poly.entity_id
_entity_poly.type
_entity_poly.pdbx_seq_one_letter_code
_entity_poly.pdbx_strand_id
1 'polypeptide(L)'
;MNRRRFLANVAASAFVMGCPAFGVRAGERFDLAALKPLWAKRLEQVAAGGQIPIIDIESSCNPNKLDIDAFIKVMDSQGIALSALSADLPKGDWEKGKRWSGLSHKLMDRAASHFIPTSNGGVDPAWTRDPGGFLDNTIRHAQDDGYPLLGEFEFRHYPSPRQVKRGEFDRDVSIPIDGPEGERLFRF
;
A
#
# COMPACT_ATOMS: atom_id res chain seq x y z
N MET A 1 -16.73 -49.95 32.07
CA MET A 1 -16.87 -48.71 31.28
C MET A 1 -15.48 -48.28 30.82
N ASN A 2 -15.20 -48.31 29.51
CA ASN A 2 -13.84 -48.43 28.97
C ASN A 2 -13.22 -47.03 28.70
N ARG A 3 -12.14 -46.67 29.42
CA ARG A 3 -11.47 -45.34 29.39
C ARG A 3 -11.06 -44.85 27.99
N ARG A 4 -10.90 -45.76 27.02
CA ARG A 4 -10.50 -45.43 25.64
C ARG A 4 -11.60 -44.77 24.79
N ARG A 5 -12.88 -44.87 25.17
CA ARG A 5 -13.99 -44.22 24.44
C ARG A 5 -14.25 -42.77 24.85
N PHE A 6 -13.74 -42.32 26.00
CA PHE A 6 -13.94 -40.94 26.45
C PHE A 6 -12.97 -39.96 25.77
N LEU A 7 -11.77 -40.41 25.39
CA LEU A 7 -10.77 -39.58 24.71
C LEU A 7 -11.02 -39.40 23.21
N ALA A 8 -11.84 -40.25 22.58
CA ALA A 8 -12.16 -40.14 21.16
C ALA A 8 -13.18 -39.02 20.84
N ASN A 9 -13.95 -38.55 21.84
CA ASN A 9 -14.99 -37.55 21.64
C ASN A 9 -14.57 -36.11 22.01
N VAL A 10 -13.33 -35.90 22.47
CA VAL A 10 -12.82 -34.54 22.81
C VAL A 10 -12.01 -33.94 21.66
N ALA A 11 -11.56 -34.74 20.69
CA ALA A 11 -10.70 -34.27 19.59
C ALA A 11 -11.47 -33.78 18.34
N ALA A 12 -12.80 -33.82 18.33
CA ALA A 12 -13.63 -33.41 17.19
C ALA A 12 -14.28 -32.02 17.33
N SER A 13 -13.89 -31.24 18.33
CA SER A 13 -14.15 -29.80 18.34
C SER A 13 -12.90 -29.08 17.85
N ALA A 14 -12.60 -29.26 16.56
CA ALA A 14 -11.73 -28.33 15.87
C ALA A 14 -12.38 -26.95 16.00
N PHE A 15 -11.82 -26.15 16.90
CA PHE A 15 -12.12 -24.75 17.06
C PHE A 15 -11.86 -24.12 15.69
N VAL A 16 -12.90 -23.96 14.89
CA VAL A 16 -12.90 -23.00 13.80
C VAL A 16 -12.91 -21.66 14.53
N MET A 17 -11.72 -21.25 14.95
CA MET A 17 -11.44 -19.87 15.29
C MET A 17 -11.60 -19.15 13.96
N GLY A 18 -12.83 -18.75 13.65
CA GLY A 18 -13.09 -17.80 12.61
C GLY A 18 -12.19 -16.63 12.94
N CYS A 19 -11.13 -16.43 12.15
CA CYS A 19 -10.44 -15.17 12.18
C CYS A 19 -11.54 -14.14 11.94
N PRO A 20 -11.82 -13.22 12.88
CA PRO A 20 -12.67 -12.10 12.55
C PRO A 20 -12.06 -11.50 11.29
N ALA A 21 -12.84 -11.49 10.21
CA ALA A 21 -12.51 -10.72 9.03
C ALA A 21 -12.56 -9.26 9.49
N PHE A 22 -11.44 -8.77 10.03
CA PHE A 22 -11.21 -7.35 10.22
C PHE A 22 -10.96 -6.78 8.83
N GLY A 23 -12.03 -6.67 8.05
CA GLY A 23 -12.07 -5.73 6.93
C GLY A 23 -12.27 -4.36 7.54
N VAL A 24 -11.32 -3.46 7.33
CA VAL A 24 -11.64 -2.02 7.36
C VAL A 24 -12.71 -1.83 6.30
N ARG A 25 -13.78 -1.08 6.56
CA ARG A 25 -14.75 -0.75 5.49
C ARG A 25 -14.21 0.43 4.68
N ALA A 26 -14.42 0.40 3.36
CA ALA A 26 -14.19 1.56 2.51
C ALA A 26 -14.88 2.83 3.09
N GLY A 27 -14.08 3.88 3.34
CA GLY A 27 -14.54 5.15 3.92
C GLY A 27 -14.32 5.31 5.44
N GLU A 28 -13.79 4.29 6.12
CA GLU A 28 -13.35 4.40 7.52
C GLU A 28 -11.86 4.77 7.61
N ARG A 29 -11.53 5.64 8.57
CA ARG A 29 -10.14 5.98 8.91
C ARG A 29 -9.36 4.71 9.26
N PHE A 30 -8.12 4.59 8.76
CA PHE A 30 -7.22 3.51 9.12
C PHE A 30 -6.87 3.55 10.61
N ASP A 31 -7.28 2.51 11.33
CA ASP A 31 -6.94 2.33 12.74
C ASP A 31 -5.58 1.64 12.87
N LEU A 32 -4.52 2.43 13.01
CA LEU A 32 -3.16 1.92 13.18
C LEU A 32 -2.99 1.09 14.46
N ALA A 33 -3.79 1.35 15.49
CA ALA A 33 -3.74 0.55 16.73
C ALA A 33 -4.29 -0.86 16.48
N ALA A 34 -5.33 -0.99 15.65
CA ALA A 34 -5.85 -2.29 15.23
C ALA A 34 -4.95 -3.01 14.21
N LEU A 35 -4.29 -2.26 13.32
CA LEU A 35 -3.44 -2.84 12.26
C LEU A 35 -2.10 -3.37 12.78
N LYS A 36 -1.45 -2.67 13.71
CA LYS A 36 -0.12 -3.06 14.22
C LYS A 36 -0.06 -4.49 14.77
N PRO A 37 -1.02 -4.97 15.59
CA PRO A 37 -1.05 -6.37 16.02
C PRO A 37 -1.19 -7.38 14.88
N LEU A 38 -1.96 -7.06 13.83
CA LEU A 38 -2.11 -7.91 12.64
C LEU A 38 -0.78 -8.02 11.89
N TRP A 39 -0.09 -6.90 11.71
CA TRP A 39 1.22 -6.83 11.07
C TRP A 39 2.29 -7.57 11.87
N ALA A 40 2.33 -7.39 13.20
CA ALA A 40 3.25 -8.11 14.07
C ALA A 40 3.07 -9.63 13.94
N LYS A 41 1.81 -10.10 14.01
CA LYS A 41 1.48 -11.51 13.81
C LYS A 41 1.91 -12.02 12.43
N ARG A 42 1.74 -11.21 11.38
CA ARG A 42 2.17 -11.59 10.02
C ARG A 42 3.70 -11.75 9.94
N LEU A 43 4.45 -10.82 10.51
CA LEU A 43 5.92 -10.88 10.58
C LEU A 43 6.38 -12.15 11.31
N GLU A 44 5.76 -12.47 12.45
CA GLU A 44 6.03 -13.70 13.21
C GLU A 44 5.74 -14.96 12.39
N GLN A 45 4.63 -14.99 11.64
CA GLN A 45 4.28 -16.12 10.79
C GLN A 45 5.30 -16.36 9.66
N VAL A 46 5.76 -15.30 9.00
CA VAL A 46 6.78 -15.39 7.96
C VAL A 46 8.12 -15.87 8.56
N ALA A 47 8.50 -15.32 9.71
CA ALA A 47 9.70 -15.75 10.45
C ALA A 47 9.63 -17.24 10.87
N ALA A 48 8.49 -17.68 11.40
CA ALA A 48 8.28 -19.08 11.78
C ALA A 48 8.31 -20.05 10.59
N GLY A 49 8.05 -19.55 9.37
CA GLY A 49 8.23 -20.28 8.12
C GLY A 49 9.69 -20.43 7.67
N GLY A 50 10.66 -19.91 8.43
CA GLY A 50 12.09 -19.97 8.12
C GLY A 50 12.56 -18.91 7.12
N GLN A 51 11.75 -17.90 6.84
CA GLN A 51 12.09 -16.77 5.98
C GLN A 51 12.41 -15.53 6.82
N ILE A 52 13.26 -14.64 6.30
CA ILE A 52 13.42 -13.29 6.88
C ILE A 52 12.19 -12.48 6.45
N PRO A 53 11.38 -11.96 7.39
CA PRO A 53 10.22 -11.15 7.03
C PRO A 53 10.66 -9.81 6.43
N ILE A 54 10.33 -9.59 5.15
CA ILE A 54 10.62 -8.34 4.44
C ILE A 54 9.44 -7.39 4.59
N ILE A 55 9.74 -6.12 4.89
CA ILE A 55 8.79 -5.01 4.83
C ILE A 55 9.21 -4.14 3.65
N ASP A 56 8.39 -4.14 2.61
CA ASP A 56 8.56 -3.27 1.46
C ASP A 56 7.81 -1.95 1.72
N ILE A 57 8.54 -0.85 1.76
CA ILE A 57 7.98 0.49 2.04
C ILE A 57 7.90 1.39 0.79
N GLU A 58 8.38 0.92 -0.36
CA GLU A 58 8.57 1.76 -1.54
C GLU A 58 8.26 0.97 -2.82
N SER A 59 6.97 0.73 -3.02
CA SER A 59 6.45 0.19 -4.27
C SER A 59 5.27 1.02 -4.76
N SER A 60 5.16 1.14 -6.07
CA SER A 60 4.02 1.77 -6.73
C SER A 60 3.40 0.83 -7.75
N CYS A 61 2.13 1.06 -8.09
CA CYS A 61 1.49 0.31 -9.16
C CYS A 61 0.41 1.10 -9.87
N ASN A 62 0.11 0.69 -11.11
CA ASN A 62 -1.12 1.09 -11.78
C ASN A 62 -2.31 0.35 -11.12
N PRO A 63 -3.22 1.06 -10.42
CA PRO A 63 -4.29 0.43 -9.65
C PRO A 63 -5.32 -0.30 -10.53
N ASN A 64 -5.36 -0.01 -11.84
CA ASN A 64 -6.27 -0.67 -12.78
C ASN A 64 -5.70 -1.98 -13.36
N LYS A 65 -4.45 -2.32 -13.03
CA LYS A 65 -3.76 -3.53 -13.52
C LYS A 65 -3.34 -4.49 -12.40
N LEU A 66 -3.51 -4.10 -11.13
CA LEU A 66 -3.13 -4.92 -9.99
C LEU A 66 -4.11 -6.09 -9.82
N ASP A 67 -3.60 -7.31 -9.94
CA ASP A 67 -4.25 -8.50 -9.40
C ASP A 67 -3.75 -8.70 -7.96
N ILE A 68 -4.60 -8.34 -6.99
CA ILE A 68 -4.25 -8.34 -5.56
C ILE A 68 -3.96 -9.76 -5.08
N ASP A 69 -4.71 -10.76 -5.55
CA ASP A 69 -4.57 -12.15 -5.09
C ASP A 69 -3.31 -12.78 -5.66
N ALA A 70 -2.97 -12.49 -6.91
CA ALA A 70 -1.69 -12.91 -7.49
C ALA A 70 -0.52 -12.21 -6.77
N PHE A 71 -0.65 -10.92 -6.45
CA PHE A 71 0.40 -10.17 -5.74
C PHE A 71 0.66 -10.74 -4.33
N ILE A 72 -0.39 -11.02 -3.55
CA ILE A 72 -0.26 -11.64 -2.22
C ILE A 72 0.45 -12.99 -2.30
N LYS A 73 0.14 -13.84 -3.30
CA LYS A 73 0.83 -15.12 -3.48
C LYS A 73 2.33 -14.92 -3.72
N VAL A 74 2.69 -13.91 -4.50
CA VAL A 74 4.11 -13.55 -4.72
C VAL A 74 4.73 -13.08 -3.41
N MET A 75 4.09 -12.17 -2.69
CA MET A 75 4.56 -11.69 -1.38
C MET A 75 4.86 -12.84 -0.44
N ASP A 76 3.90 -13.76 -0.27
CA ASP A 76 4.01 -14.92 0.59
C ASP A 76 5.16 -15.85 0.14
N SER A 77 5.33 -16.07 -1.16
CA SER A 77 6.41 -16.93 -1.70
C SER A 77 7.80 -16.33 -1.50
N GLN A 78 7.91 -14.99 -1.47
CA GLN A 78 9.18 -14.26 -1.39
C GLN A 78 9.51 -13.80 0.04
N GLY A 79 8.67 -14.11 1.03
CA GLY A 79 8.85 -13.64 2.41
C GLY A 79 8.58 -12.15 2.60
N ILE A 80 7.87 -11.50 1.67
CA ILE A 80 7.38 -10.12 1.83
C ILE A 80 6.17 -10.18 2.76
N ALA A 81 6.40 -9.82 4.02
CA ALA A 81 5.38 -9.84 5.05
C ALA A 81 4.41 -8.67 4.90
N LEU A 82 4.94 -7.49 4.57
CA LEU A 82 4.19 -6.24 4.44
C LEU A 82 4.65 -5.48 3.19
N SER A 83 3.72 -4.84 2.50
CA SER A 83 4.04 -3.91 1.39
C SER A 83 3.23 -2.62 1.50
N ALA A 84 3.92 -1.50 1.33
CA ALA A 84 3.36 -0.16 1.14
C ALA A 84 3.24 0.09 -0.36
N LEU A 85 2.03 -0.09 -0.91
CA LEU A 85 1.75 0.14 -2.33
C LEU A 85 1.07 1.49 -2.54
N SER A 86 1.80 2.41 -3.15
CA SER A 86 1.24 3.66 -3.65
C SER A 86 0.54 3.45 -5.00
N ALA A 87 -0.48 4.27 -5.27
CA ALA A 87 -1.22 4.21 -6.52
C ALA A 87 -0.72 5.26 -7.52
N ASP A 88 -0.25 4.81 -8.67
CA ASP A 88 0.10 5.66 -9.80
C ASP A 88 -1.13 5.83 -10.68
N LEU A 89 -1.74 7.01 -10.61
CA LEU A 89 -2.93 7.32 -11.41
C LEU A 89 -2.58 7.30 -12.91
N PRO A 90 -3.21 6.43 -13.71
CA PRO A 90 -2.92 6.37 -15.14
C PRO A 90 -3.25 7.70 -15.82
N LYS A 91 -2.43 8.10 -16.80
CA LYS A 91 -2.64 9.35 -17.56
C LYS A 91 -4.07 9.50 -18.12
N GLY A 92 -4.65 8.43 -18.66
CA GLY A 92 -6.01 8.46 -19.17
C GLY A 92 -7.10 8.64 -18.09
N ASP A 93 -6.83 8.24 -16.84
CA ASP A 93 -7.74 8.50 -15.72
C ASP A 93 -7.65 9.98 -15.29
N TRP A 94 -6.43 10.53 -15.27
CA TRP A 94 -6.20 11.95 -15.00
C TRP A 94 -6.88 12.87 -16.02
N GLU A 95 -6.76 12.56 -17.31
CA GLU A 95 -7.42 13.31 -18.40
C GLU A 95 -8.95 13.28 -18.29
N LYS A 96 -9.52 12.24 -17.68
CA LYS A 96 -10.96 12.13 -17.38
C LYS A 96 -11.37 12.85 -16.08
N GLY A 97 -10.45 13.56 -15.43
CA GLY A 97 -10.73 14.32 -14.21
C GLY A 97 -10.55 13.54 -12.90
N LYS A 98 -10.11 12.27 -12.93
CA LYS A 98 -9.81 11.54 -11.69
C LYS A 98 -8.57 12.12 -11.02
N ARG A 99 -8.64 12.35 -9.71
CA ARG A 99 -7.55 12.94 -8.91
C ARG A 99 -7.09 12.07 -7.74
N TRP A 100 -7.83 11.00 -7.44
CA TRP A 100 -7.52 10.11 -6.33
C TRP A 100 -7.81 8.64 -6.68
N SER A 101 -7.10 7.72 -6.03
CA SER A 101 -7.31 6.28 -6.15
C SER A 101 -7.63 5.70 -4.77
N GLY A 102 -8.73 4.96 -4.66
CA GLY A 102 -9.06 4.22 -3.43
C GLY A 102 -8.27 2.92 -3.26
N LEU A 103 -7.06 2.80 -3.83
CA LEU A 103 -6.29 1.55 -3.84
C LEU A 103 -6.03 1.05 -2.42
N SER A 104 -5.53 1.91 -1.53
CA SER A 104 -5.21 1.51 -0.15
C SER A 104 -6.40 0.99 0.63
N HIS A 105 -7.60 1.57 0.47
CA HIS A 105 -8.82 0.98 1.04
C HIS A 105 -9.10 -0.39 0.43
N LYS A 106 -9.03 -0.56 -0.90
CA LYS A 106 -9.23 -1.88 -1.53
C LYS A 106 -8.23 -2.94 -1.02
N LEU A 107 -6.98 -2.55 -0.77
CA LEU A 107 -5.95 -3.42 -0.20
C LEU A 107 -6.27 -3.79 1.25
N MET A 108 -6.69 -2.82 2.07
CA MET A 108 -7.09 -3.08 3.46
C MET A 108 -8.33 -3.97 3.55
N ASP A 109 -9.37 -3.69 2.74
CA ASP A 109 -10.58 -4.49 2.66
C ASP A 109 -10.26 -5.95 2.28
N ARG A 110 -9.26 -6.15 1.41
CA ARG A 110 -8.89 -7.48 0.89
C ARG A 110 -7.95 -8.26 1.81
N ALA A 111 -6.92 -7.59 2.35
CA ALA A 111 -5.84 -8.22 3.11
C ALA A 111 -5.06 -7.22 3.98
N ALA A 112 -5.72 -6.62 4.98
CA ALA A 112 -5.10 -5.67 5.92
C ALA A 112 -3.82 -6.18 6.63
N SER A 113 -3.65 -7.50 6.78
CA SER A 113 -2.44 -8.09 7.35
C SER A 113 -1.20 -8.02 6.45
N HIS A 114 -1.38 -7.79 5.14
CA HIS A 114 -0.31 -7.80 4.14
C HIS A 114 0.10 -6.39 3.69
N PHE A 115 -0.75 -5.39 3.91
CA PHE A 115 -0.53 -4.07 3.34
C PHE A 115 -0.44 -2.99 4.41
N ILE A 116 0.40 -1.99 4.15
CA ILE A 116 0.48 -0.75 4.93
C ILE A 116 -0.25 0.34 4.11
N PRO A 117 -1.30 0.99 4.65
CA PRO A 117 -1.98 2.05 3.92
C PRO A 117 -0.99 3.15 3.53
N THR A 118 -0.95 3.48 2.24
CA THR A 118 -0.04 4.49 1.68
C THR A 118 -0.84 5.40 0.75
N SER A 119 -0.56 6.71 0.77
CA SER A 119 -1.26 7.64 -0.13
C SER A 119 -1.00 7.31 -1.61
N ASN A 120 -1.66 8.05 -2.52
CA ASN A 120 -1.31 7.97 -3.93
C ASN A 120 0.15 8.39 -4.18
N GLY A 121 0.73 7.84 -5.25
CA GLY A 121 2.06 8.20 -5.74
C GLY A 121 2.04 9.56 -6.43
N GLY A 122 3.01 10.39 -6.07
CA GLY A 122 3.32 11.70 -6.60
C GLY A 122 4.24 11.59 -7.81
N VAL A 123 3.67 11.13 -8.92
CA VAL A 123 4.32 10.97 -10.24
C VAL A 123 3.52 11.70 -11.32
N ASP A 124 4.02 11.74 -12.56
CA ASP A 124 3.25 12.24 -13.71
C ASP A 124 1.95 11.43 -13.90
N PRO A 125 0.82 12.08 -14.21
CA PRO A 125 0.64 13.51 -14.42
C PRO A 125 0.27 14.32 -13.18
N ALA A 126 -0.08 13.67 -12.07
CA ALA A 126 -0.69 14.36 -10.95
C ALA A 126 0.28 15.33 -10.27
N TRP A 127 1.49 14.86 -9.96
CA TRP A 127 2.49 15.64 -9.26
C TRP A 127 3.21 16.65 -10.16
N THR A 128 3.44 16.30 -11.42
CA THR A 128 4.17 17.15 -12.37
C THR A 128 3.34 18.27 -12.97
N ARG A 129 2.02 18.08 -13.13
CA ARG A 129 1.14 19.06 -13.80
C ARG A 129 0.31 19.90 -12.85
N ASP A 130 -0.01 19.37 -11.67
CA ASP A 130 -0.75 20.08 -10.63
C ASP A 130 -0.23 19.67 -9.23
N PRO A 131 1.04 19.98 -8.90
CA PRO A 131 1.62 19.58 -7.63
C PRO A 131 0.86 20.14 -6.42
N GLY A 132 0.34 21.38 -6.53
CA GLY A 132 -0.48 22.01 -5.51
C GLY A 132 -1.79 21.26 -5.25
N GLY A 133 -2.59 21.00 -6.29
CA GLY A 133 -3.85 20.28 -6.16
C GLY A 133 -3.67 18.81 -5.78
N PHE A 134 -2.59 18.16 -6.22
CA PHE A 134 -2.23 16.83 -5.76
C PHE A 134 -1.91 16.82 -4.26
N LEU A 135 -1.07 17.75 -3.80
CA LEU A 135 -0.70 17.86 -2.39
C LEU A 135 -1.90 18.17 -1.49
N ASP A 136 -2.81 19.04 -1.93
CA ASP A 136 -4.07 19.31 -1.22
C ASP A 136 -4.90 18.04 -1.01
N ASN A 137 -5.03 17.21 -2.06
CA ASN A 137 -5.73 15.93 -1.95
C ASN A 137 -5.01 14.95 -1.04
N THR A 138 -3.68 14.86 -1.13
CA THR A 138 -2.88 13.96 -0.29
C THR A 138 -2.98 14.35 1.18
N ILE A 139 -2.82 15.63 1.53
CA ILE A 139 -2.95 16.12 2.91
C ILE A 139 -4.36 15.86 3.44
N ARG A 140 -5.39 16.18 2.65
CA ARG A 140 -6.79 15.94 3.05
C ARG A 140 -7.02 14.46 3.35
N HIS A 141 -6.65 13.56 2.45
CA HIS A 141 -6.82 12.12 2.66
C HIS A 141 -5.94 11.59 3.80
N ALA A 142 -4.71 12.07 3.96
CA ALA A 142 -3.85 11.72 5.08
C ALA A 142 -4.51 12.06 6.42
N GLN A 143 -5.12 13.25 6.52
CA GLN A 143 -5.82 13.70 7.71
C GLN A 143 -7.15 12.98 7.92
N ASP A 144 -7.98 12.86 6.89
CA ASP A 144 -9.33 12.29 6.99
C ASP A 144 -9.26 10.77 7.19
N ASP A 145 -8.49 10.08 6.34
CA ASP A 145 -8.43 8.61 6.30
C ASP A 145 -7.31 8.06 7.20
N GLY A 146 -6.40 8.89 7.72
CA GLY A 146 -5.38 8.46 8.69
C GLY A 146 -4.24 7.63 8.09
N TYR A 147 -3.77 7.99 6.89
CA TYR A 147 -2.63 7.32 6.26
C TYR A 147 -1.35 7.43 7.11
N PRO A 148 -0.67 6.30 7.43
CA PRO A 148 0.61 6.30 8.14
C PRO A 148 1.80 6.65 7.24
N LEU A 149 1.66 6.48 5.91
CA LEU A 149 2.70 6.71 4.93
C LEU A 149 2.16 7.56 3.77
N LEU A 150 2.99 8.50 3.30
CA LEU A 150 2.70 9.33 2.15
C LEU A 150 3.70 9.05 1.04
N GLY A 151 3.23 9.09 -0.19
CA GLY A 151 4.07 9.11 -1.39
C GLY A 151 3.90 7.89 -2.29
N GLU A 152 4.84 7.67 -3.22
CA GLU A 152 6.10 8.42 -3.40
C GLU A 152 5.93 9.89 -3.82
N PHE A 153 6.98 10.72 -3.79
CA PHE A 153 6.97 12.07 -4.37
C PHE A 153 8.24 12.31 -5.19
N GLU A 154 8.10 12.41 -6.51
CA GLU A 154 9.21 12.58 -7.43
C GLU A 154 9.58 14.07 -7.59
N PHE A 155 10.60 14.55 -6.88
CA PHE A 155 11.12 15.92 -7.08
C PHE A 155 12.05 16.03 -8.28
N ARG A 156 12.85 15.00 -8.53
CA ARG A 156 13.80 14.96 -9.64
C ARG A 156 13.80 13.58 -10.29
N HIS A 157 13.68 13.56 -11.61
CA HIS A 157 13.93 12.38 -12.41
C HIS A 157 14.91 12.72 -13.53
N TYR A 158 15.98 11.94 -13.63
CA TYR A 158 16.93 12.06 -14.73
C TYR A 158 16.60 11.02 -15.80
N PRO A 159 16.58 11.39 -17.08
CA PRO A 159 16.39 10.40 -18.14
C PRO A 159 17.52 9.38 -18.11
N SER A 160 17.17 8.10 -18.23
CA SER A 160 18.16 7.03 -18.35
C SER A 160 18.98 7.18 -19.65
N PRO A 161 20.20 6.60 -19.74
CA PRO A 161 20.99 6.66 -20.98
C PRO A 161 20.25 6.15 -22.22
N ARG A 162 19.34 5.18 -22.04
CA ARG A 162 18.49 4.66 -23.12
C ARG A 162 17.46 5.69 -23.59
N GLN A 163 16.84 6.41 -22.67
CA GLN A 163 15.88 7.47 -22.97
C GLN A 163 16.57 8.65 -23.68
N VAL A 164 17.74 9.08 -23.18
CA VAL A 164 18.56 10.11 -23.85
C VAL A 164 18.88 9.70 -25.29
N LYS A 165 19.29 8.46 -25.51
CA LYS A 165 19.60 7.95 -26.86
C LYS A 165 18.37 7.92 -27.80
N ARG A 166 17.16 7.83 -27.25
CA ARG A 166 15.89 7.82 -28.01
C ARG A 166 15.22 9.18 -28.10
N GLY A 167 15.74 10.21 -27.42
CA GLY A 167 15.10 11.52 -27.33
C GLY A 167 13.84 11.52 -26.46
N GLU A 168 13.69 10.57 -25.55
CA GLU A 168 12.54 10.41 -24.65
C GLU A 168 12.76 11.22 -23.35
N PHE A 169 12.49 12.52 -23.39
CA PHE A 169 12.68 13.45 -22.25
C PHE A 169 11.40 13.75 -21.47
N ASP A 170 10.32 13.04 -21.77
CA ASP A 170 9.01 13.18 -21.13
C ASP A 170 9.04 12.84 -19.62
N ARG A 171 10.07 12.12 -19.15
CA ARG A 171 10.33 11.86 -17.74
C ARG A 171 11.39 12.76 -17.11
N ASP A 172 11.83 13.85 -17.74
CA ASP A 172 12.74 14.80 -17.09
C ASP A 172 11.97 15.69 -16.09
N VAL A 173 11.76 15.17 -14.88
CA VAL A 173 10.99 15.87 -13.83
C VAL A 173 11.91 16.78 -13.02
N SER A 174 11.52 18.03 -12.84
CA SER A 174 12.24 19.01 -12.03
C SER A 174 11.26 19.87 -11.23
N ILE A 175 10.89 19.40 -10.05
CA ILE A 175 10.11 20.16 -9.06
C ILE A 175 11.09 20.62 -7.97
N PRO A 176 11.18 21.93 -7.67
CA PRO A 176 12.07 22.41 -6.61
C PRO A 176 11.67 21.83 -5.25
N ILE A 177 12.59 21.11 -4.60
CA ILE A 177 12.36 20.52 -3.28
C ILE A 177 12.27 21.58 -2.18
N ASP A 178 12.91 22.73 -2.41
CA ASP A 178 12.85 23.96 -1.63
C ASP A 178 11.77 24.93 -2.13
N GLY A 179 10.94 24.51 -3.07
CA GLY A 179 9.78 25.27 -3.54
C GLY A 179 8.59 25.19 -2.58
N PRO A 180 7.51 25.95 -2.86
CA PRO A 180 6.34 26.00 -1.99
C PRO A 180 5.74 24.63 -1.68
N GLU A 181 5.62 23.74 -2.66
CA GLU A 181 5.03 22.42 -2.49
C GLU A 181 5.95 21.46 -1.73
N GLY A 182 7.27 21.57 -1.93
CA GLY A 182 8.27 20.83 -1.15
C GLY A 182 8.24 21.25 0.32
N GLU A 183 8.29 22.56 0.60
CA GLU A 183 8.16 23.08 1.98
C GLU A 183 6.85 22.64 2.64
N ARG A 184 5.73 22.67 1.90
CA ARG A 184 4.43 22.23 2.42
C ARG A 184 4.42 20.74 2.75
N LEU A 185 4.97 19.89 1.88
CA LEU A 185 5.04 18.45 2.09
C LEU A 185 5.87 18.11 3.34
N PHE A 186 7.07 18.68 3.48
CA PHE A 186 7.97 18.34 4.61
C PHE A 186 7.58 18.97 5.95
N ARG A 187 6.65 19.93 5.97
CA ARG A 187 6.09 20.52 7.21
C ARG A 187 4.84 19.83 7.71
N PHE A 188 4.16 19.06 6.86
CA PHE A 188 2.96 18.31 7.20
C PHE A 188 3.33 17.11 8.09
#